data_AF-A0A265UV64-F1
#
_entry.id   AF-A0A265UV64-F1
#
_cell.length_a   1.000
_cell.length_b   1.000
_cell.length_c   1.000
_cell.angle_alpha   90.00
_cell.angle_beta   90.00
_cell.angle_gamma   90.00
#
_symmetry.space_group_name_H-M   'P 1'
#
loop_
_entity.id
_entity.type
_entity.pdbx_description
1 polymer ?
#
loop_
_entity_poly.entity_id
_entity_poly.type
_entity_poly.pdbx_seq_one_letter_code
_entity_poly.pdbx_strand_id
1 'polypeptide(L)'
;MDLLVNQELETVPEPIAVSFNTTEGLLCSHFKSVVNTNFKTTTSTSLFGKRQGLKAFQFNTVNHTAVILRLTVFAIALIALF
;
A
#
# COMPACT_ATOMS: atom_id res chain seq x y z
N MET A 1 21.00 36.92 -39.20
CA MET A 1 20.68 35.75 -38.37
C MET A 1 19.29 35.33 -38.79
N ASP A 2 19.17 34.18 -39.44
CA ASP A 2 18.17 33.17 -39.07
C ASP A 2 18.40 31.96 -39.98
N LEU A 3 18.85 30.89 -39.35
CA LEU A 3 19.24 29.62 -39.96
C LEU A 3 17.99 28.93 -40.50
N LEU A 4 18.02 28.61 -41.79
CA LEU A 4 17.14 27.64 -42.43
C LEU A 4 17.27 26.31 -41.67
N VAL A 5 16.35 26.04 -40.75
CA VAL A 5 16.19 24.70 -40.13
C VAL A 5 15.28 23.91 -41.05
N ASN A 6 15.90 23.32 -42.09
CA ASN A 6 15.42 22.08 -42.66
C ASN A 6 15.70 21.00 -41.62
N GLN A 7 14.74 20.68 -40.78
CA GLN A 7 14.78 19.45 -40.01
C GLN A 7 13.42 18.79 -40.10
N GLU A 8 13.37 17.82 -41.01
CA GLU A 8 12.33 16.83 -41.13
C GLU A 8 11.82 16.45 -39.74
N LEU A 9 10.55 16.73 -39.50
CA LEU A 9 9.84 16.34 -38.30
C LEU A 9 10.06 14.83 -38.13
N GLU A 10 10.84 14.47 -37.10
CA GLU A 10 11.02 13.10 -36.64
C GLU A 10 9.64 12.43 -36.59
N THR A 11 9.48 11.40 -37.42
CA THR A 11 8.27 10.60 -37.50
C THR A 11 7.93 10.10 -36.10
N VAL A 12 6.83 10.61 -35.55
CA VAL A 12 6.20 10.07 -34.34
C VAL A 12 5.96 8.57 -34.60
N PRO A 13 6.47 7.65 -33.76
CA PRO A 13 6.17 6.25 -33.94
C PRO A 13 4.66 6.08 -33.81
N GLU A 14 4.01 5.49 -34.81
CA GLU A 14 2.59 5.16 -34.72
C GLU A 14 2.34 4.41 -33.40
N PRO A 15 1.29 4.76 -32.64
CA PRO A 15 0.99 4.09 -31.39
C PRO A 15 0.78 2.61 -31.71
N ILE A 16 1.73 1.78 -31.31
CA ILE A 16 1.64 0.33 -31.36
C ILE A 16 0.30 0.00 -30.72
N ALA A 17 -0.61 -0.59 -31.50
CA ALA A 17 -1.88 -1.08 -31.01
C ALA A 17 -1.60 -2.24 -30.06
N VAL A 18 -1.22 -1.91 -28.82
CA VAL A 18 -1.08 -2.90 -27.76
C VAL A 18 -2.50 -3.36 -27.47
N SER A 19 -2.83 -4.56 -27.91
CA SER A 19 -4.11 -5.21 -27.61
C SER A 19 -4.30 -5.21 -26.09
N PHE A 20 -5.14 -4.29 -25.58
CA PHE A 20 -5.44 -4.11 -24.16
C PHE A 20 -6.28 -5.26 -23.56
N ASN A 21 -6.22 -6.46 -24.13
CA ASN A 21 -7.20 -7.52 -23.90
C ASN A 21 -6.70 -8.72 -23.10
N THR A 22 -5.61 -8.59 -22.36
CA THR A 22 -5.19 -9.64 -21.42
C THR A 22 -4.78 -9.04 -20.10
N THR A 23 -5.76 -8.80 -19.24
CA THR A 23 -5.57 -8.60 -17.78
C THR A 23 -4.81 -9.79 -17.15
N GLU A 24 -4.70 -10.92 -17.87
CA GLU A 24 -3.85 -12.06 -17.52
C GLU A 24 -2.35 -11.70 -17.40
N GLY A 25 -1.87 -10.62 -18.05
CA GLY A 25 -0.48 -10.16 -17.93
C GLY A 25 -0.23 -9.23 -16.73
N LEU A 26 -1.23 -8.44 -16.32
CA LEU A 26 -1.15 -7.53 -15.17
C LEU A 26 -1.18 -8.28 -13.83
N LEU A 27 -1.82 -9.44 -13.82
CA LEU A 27 -1.91 -10.34 -12.67
C LEU A 27 -0.92 -11.51 -12.77
N CYS A 28 0.18 -11.35 -13.52
CA CYS A 28 1.26 -12.32 -13.53
C CYS A 28 1.78 -12.56 -12.10
N SER A 29 2.06 -13.82 -11.77
CA SER A 29 2.65 -14.24 -10.49
C SER A 29 3.92 -13.45 -10.15
N HIS A 30 4.66 -13.02 -11.18
CA HIS A 30 5.82 -12.15 -11.05
C HIS A 30 5.47 -10.74 -10.54
N PHE A 31 4.46 -10.09 -11.12
CA PHE A 31 4.00 -8.77 -10.64
C PHE A 31 3.50 -8.86 -9.20
N LYS A 32 2.71 -9.91 -8.89
CA LYS A 32 2.26 -10.19 -7.52
C LYS A 32 3.43 -10.36 -6.56
N SER A 33 4.47 -11.09 -6.95
CA SER A 33 5.69 -11.27 -6.16
C SER A 33 6.35 -9.93 -5.89
N VAL A 34 6.65 -9.15 -6.93
CA VAL A 34 7.30 -7.83 -6.83
C VAL A 34 6.52 -6.88 -5.93
N VAL A 35 5.19 -6.78 -6.10
CA VAL A 35 4.35 -5.92 -5.25
C VAL A 35 4.41 -6.37 -3.80
N ASN A 36 4.37 -7.69 -3.53
CA ASN A 36 4.40 -8.22 -2.17
C ASN A 36 5.77 -8.03 -1.52
N THR A 37 6.86 -8.15 -2.29
CA THR A 37 8.21 -7.86 -1.81
C THR A 37 8.33 -6.39 -1.45
N ASN A 38 7.92 -5.48 -2.34
CA ASN A 38 7.93 -4.03 -2.09
C ASN A 38 7.04 -3.63 -0.91
N PHE A 39 5.89 -4.29 -0.76
CA PHE A 39 4.98 -4.07 0.39
C PHE A 39 5.63 -4.49 1.71
N LYS A 40 6.41 -5.58 1.72
CA LYS A 40 7.14 -6.04 2.91
C LYS A 40 8.39 -5.20 3.21
N THR A 41 9.09 -4.73 2.18
CA THR A 41 10.27 -3.86 2.31
C THR A 41 9.92 -2.37 2.30
N THR A 42 8.63 -2.01 2.42
CA THR A 42 8.20 -0.61 2.35
C THR A 42 8.87 0.20 3.45
N THR A 43 9.70 1.15 3.04
CA THR A 43 10.40 2.06 3.93
C THR A 43 9.43 3.04 4.57
N SER A 44 9.50 3.18 5.90
CA SER A 44 8.68 4.10 6.71
C SER A 44 8.83 5.58 6.32
N THR A 45 9.85 5.91 5.51
CA THR A 45 10.09 7.26 4.99
C THR A 45 9.16 7.64 3.84
N SER A 46 8.57 6.68 3.13
CA SER A 46 7.64 6.95 2.03
C SER A 46 6.25 7.38 2.51
N LEU A 47 5.53 8.20 1.72
CA LEU A 47 4.14 8.60 2.04
C LEU A 47 3.21 7.40 2.16
N PHE A 48 3.40 6.39 1.32
CA PHE A 48 2.66 5.12 1.38
C PHE A 48 2.97 4.37 2.67
N GLY A 49 4.25 4.19 3.02
CA GLY A 49 4.68 3.55 4.26
C GLY A 49 4.14 4.25 5.51
N LYS A 50 4.15 5.59 5.56
CA LYS A 50 3.57 6.35 6.68
C LYS A 50 2.05 6.13 6.81
N ARG A 51 1.31 6.20 5.71
CA ARG A 51 -0.15 5.95 5.71
C ARG A 51 -0.48 4.52 6.11
N GLN A 52 0.31 3.57 5.64
CA GLN A 52 0.14 2.16 5.98
C GLN A 52 0.49 1.88 7.43
N GLY A 53 1.57 2.45 7.96
CA GLY A 53 1.96 2.30 9.37
C GLY A 53 0.88 2.82 10.33
N LEU A 54 0.27 3.98 10.02
CA LEU A 54 -0.87 4.51 10.78
C LEU A 54 -2.07 3.56 10.77
N LYS A 55 -2.43 3.01 9.60
CA LYS A 55 -3.50 2.01 9.49
C LYS A 55 -3.17 0.73 10.26
N ALA A 56 -1.95 0.23 10.15
CA ALA A 56 -1.50 -0.96 10.86
C ALA A 56 -1.58 -0.75 12.38
N PHE A 57 -1.17 0.42 12.88
CA PHE A 57 -1.34 0.79 14.28
C PHE A 57 -2.82 0.80 14.69
N GLN A 58 -3.70 1.40 13.90
CA GLN A 58 -5.14 1.41 14.21
C GLN A 58 -5.74 0.00 14.34
N PHE A 59 -5.34 -0.94 13.48
CA PHE A 59 -5.90 -2.30 13.46
C PHE A 59 -5.19 -3.27 14.41
N ASN A 60 -3.92 -3.04 14.72
CA ASN A 60 -3.11 -3.94 15.55
C ASN A 60 -2.94 -3.47 17.00
N THR A 61 -3.29 -2.22 17.30
CA THR A 61 -3.25 -1.71 18.68
C THR A 61 -4.47 -2.20 19.44
N VAL A 62 -4.26 -3.24 20.24
CA VAL A 62 -5.20 -3.64 21.28
C VAL A 62 -5.17 -2.59 22.38
N ASN A 63 -6.35 -2.09 22.78
CA ASN A 63 -6.46 -1.16 23.89
C ASN A 63 -6.26 -1.91 25.21
N HIS A 64 -5.00 -2.08 25.62
CA HIS A 64 -4.62 -2.79 26.85
C HIS A 64 -5.28 -2.19 28.10
N THR A 65 -5.43 -0.86 28.16
CA THR A 65 -6.09 -0.18 29.28
C THR A 65 -7.56 -0.57 29.38
N ALA A 66 -8.27 -0.65 28.25
CA ALA A 66 -9.66 -1.08 28.23
C ALA A 66 -9.82 -2.54 28.64
N VAL A 67 -8.88 -3.42 28.28
CA VAL A 67 -8.87 -4.82 28.71
C VAL A 67 -8.65 -4.93 30.22
N ILE A 68 -7.64 -4.22 30.75
CA ILE A 68 -7.35 -4.21 32.19
C ILE A 68 -8.55 -3.69 32.98
N LEU A 69 -9.18 -2.59 32.54
CA LEU A 69 -10.35 -2.02 33.21
C LEU A 69 -11.53 -3.01 33.24
N ARG A 70 -11.80 -3.71 32.14
CA ARG A 70 -12.87 -4.72 32.10
C ARG A 70 -12.56 -5.90 33.02
N LEU A 71 -11.30 -6.33 33.06
CA LEU A 71 -10.86 -7.42 33.91
C LEU A 71 -10.95 -7.06 35.40
N THR A 72 -10.56 -5.85 35.79
CA THR A 72 -10.65 -5.39 37.18
C THR A 72 -12.09 -5.25 37.65
N VAL A 73 -12.98 -4.70 36.82
CA VAL A 73 -14.42 -4.62 37.14
C VAL A 73 -15.01 -6.01 37.34
N PHE A 74 -14.65 -6.98 36.49
CA PHE A 74 -15.10 -8.36 36.64
C PHE A 74 -14.57 -9.01 37.92
N ALA A 75 -13.29 -8.80 38.26
CA ALA A 75 -12.71 -9.32 39.49
C ALA A 75 -13.38 -8.76 40.74
N ILE A 76 -13.69 -7.45 40.77
CA ILE A 76 -14.43 -6.82 41.87
C ILE A 76 -15.83 -7.43 42.01
N ALA A 77 -16.53 -7.67 40.90
CA ALA A 77 -17.85 -8.30 40.93
C ALA A 77 -17.80 -9.72 41.50
N LEU A 78 -16.76 -10.50 41.19
CA LEU A 78 -16.56 -11.82 41.79
C LEU A 78 -16.30 -11.73 43.30
N ILE A 79 -15.42 -10.83 43.73
CA ILE A 79 -15.12 -10.61 45.15
C ILE A 79 -16.36 -10.15 45.92
N ALA A 80 -17.25 -9.37 45.29
CA ALA A 80 -18.48 -8.91 45.94
C ALA A 80 -19.57 -10.00 46.03
N LEU A 81 -19.48 -11.04 45.19
CA LEU A 81 -20.48 -12.10 45.09
C LEU A 81 -20.17 -13.29 46.00
N PHE A 82 -18.89 -13.52 46.30
CA PHE A 82 -18.39 -14.57 47.20
C PHE A 82 -18.02 -14.00 48.57
#